data_AF-A0A4Q3W515-F1
#
_entry.id   AF-A0A4Q3W515-F1
#
_cell.length_a   1.000
_cell.length_b   1.000
_cell.length_c   1.000
_cell.angle_alpha   90.00
_cell.angle_beta   90.00
_cell.angle_gamma   90.00
#
_symmetry.space_group_name_H-M   'P 1'
#
loop_
_entity.id
_entity.type
_entity.pdbx_description
1 polymer ?
#
loop_
_entity_poly.entity_id
_entity_poly.type
_entity_poly.pdbx_seq_one_letter_code
_entity_poly.pdbx_strand_id
1 'polypeptide(L)'
;MHEEKSVDVARSFLSDKELRDETRQSITDCIMATKMPVHPSNILEEIICDADTYHVGTAEFFTLNKFVLDEMEARFGIKVIDRVSSSLQFLESHQFYTAYCQQKLQAGKEENIRKLRSFL
;
A
#
# COMPACT_ATOMS: atom_id res chain seq x y z
N MET A 1 3.48 -9.13 -13.63
CA MET A 1 2.63 -8.67 -12.51
C MET A 1 2.69 -7.13 -12.44
N HIS A 2 1.83 -6.41 -11.71
CA HIS A 2 1.65 -4.95 -11.85
C HIS A 2 2.90 -4.12 -11.55
N GLU A 3 3.57 -4.39 -10.43
CA GLU A 3 4.76 -3.66 -9.98
C GLU A 3 5.94 -3.92 -10.92
N GLU A 4 6.10 -5.17 -11.39
CA GLU A 4 7.09 -5.52 -12.42
C GLU A 4 6.88 -4.71 -13.69
N LYS A 5 5.61 -4.53 -14.11
CA LYS A 5 5.29 -3.72 -15.28
C LYS A 5 5.56 -2.23 -15.02
N SER A 6 5.28 -1.74 -13.82
CA SER A 6 5.62 -0.38 -13.40
C SER A 6 7.13 -0.15 -13.40
N VAL A 7 7.93 -1.14 -13.00
CA VAL A 7 9.40 -1.09 -13.10
C VAL A 7 9.86 -1.01 -14.54
N ASP A 8 9.27 -1.78 -15.46
CA ASP A 8 9.62 -1.69 -16.89
C ASP A 8 9.36 -0.28 -17.45
N VAL A 9 8.20 0.30 -17.10
CA VAL A 9 7.82 1.67 -17.50
C VAL A 9 8.78 2.69 -16.88
N ALA A 10 9.09 2.56 -15.58
CA ALA A 10 10.03 3.43 -14.90
C ALA A 10 11.43 3.35 -15.52
N ARG A 11 11.95 2.15 -15.79
CA ARG A 11 13.25 1.95 -16.46
C ARG A 11 13.30 2.60 -17.83
N SER A 12 12.24 2.42 -18.62
CA SER A 12 12.12 3.05 -19.94
C SER A 12 12.11 4.58 -19.83
N PHE A 13 11.30 5.13 -18.93
CA PHE A 13 11.19 6.58 -18.71
C PHE A 13 12.48 7.20 -18.18
N LEU A 14 13.18 6.50 -17.29
CA LEU A 14 14.40 7.02 -16.68
C LEU A 14 15.59 6.91 -17.65
N SER A 15 15.56 6.03 -18.65
CA SER A 15 16.72 5.70 -19.51
C SER A 15 17.47 6.92 -20.04
N ASP A 16 16.78 7.97 -20.45
CA ASP A 16 17.32 9.20 -21.04
C ASP A 16 17.60 10.33 -20.02
N LYS A 17 17.40 10.09 -18.72
CA LYS A 17 17.59 11.10 -17.66
C LYS A 17 19.02 11.09 -17.13
N GLU A 18 19.56 12.26 -16.80
CA GLU A 18 20.86 12.38 -16.16
C GLU A 18 20.79 12.00 -14.67
N LEU A 19 20.76 10.69 -14.40
CA LEU A 19 20.68 10.10 -13.06
C LEU A 19 21.72 9.00 -12.91
N ARG A 20 22.31 8.91 -11.73
CA ARG A 20 23.21 7.81 -11.35
C ARG A 20 22.47 6.48 -11.35
N ASP A 21 23.18 5.41 -11.70
CA ASP A 21 22.64 4.05 -11.72
C ASP A 21 22.09 3.62 -10.35
N GLU A 22 22.77 4.02 -9.26
CA GLU A 22 22.27 3.74 -7.91
C GLU A 22 20.89 4.35 -7.67
N THR A 23 20.66 5.59 -8.14
CA THR A 23 19.36 6.27 -7.99
C THR A 23 18.27 5.59 -8.81
N ARG A 24 18.59 5.17 -10.05
CA ARG A 24 17.66 4.42 -10.90
C ARG A 24 17.27 3.10 -10.25
N GLN A 25 18.24 2.39 -9.67
CA GLN A 25 18.02 1.13 -8.97
C GLN A 25 17.15 1.34 -7.73
N SER A 26 17.46 2.33 -6.87
CA SER A 26 16.65 2.64 -5.70
C SER A 26 15.19 2.97 -6.04
N ILE A 27 14.94 3.67 -7.15
CA ILE A 27 13.56 3.93 -7.62
C ILE A 27 12.86 2.61 -7.97
N THR A 28 13.53 1.72 -8.72
CA THR A 28 12.93 0.42 -9.06
C THR A 28 12.72 -0.48 -7.84
N ASP A 29 13.63 -0.44 -6.86
CA ASP A 29 13.51 -1.20 -5.61
C ASP A 29 12.33 -0.68 -4.78
N CYS A 30 12.14 0.65 -4.69
CA CYS A 30 10.98 1.25 -4.04
C CYS A 30 9.65 0.81 -4.69
N ILE A 31 9.58 0.76 -6.01
CA ILE A 31 8.38 0.25 -6.72
C ILE A 31 8.18 -1.23 -6.42
N MET A 32 9.24 -2.04 -6.40
CA MET A 32 9.13 -3.47 -6.10
C MET A 32 8.78 -3.74 -4.64
N ALA A 33 9.14 -2.87 -3.71
CA ALA A 33 8.84 -3.04 -2.29
C ALA A 33 7.32 -3.02 -2.01
N THR A 34 6.52 -2.37 -2.85
CA THR A 34 5.04 -2.36 -2.71
C THR A 34 4.37 -3.64 -3.23
N LYS A 35 5.13 -4.57 -3.84
CA LYS A 35 4.63 -5.86 -4.29
C LYS A 35 4.20 -6.72 -3.09
N MET A 36 3.02 -7.31 -3.17
CA MET A 36 2.55 -8.27 -2.16
C MET A 36 3.20 -9.66 -2.36
N PRO A 37 3.66 -10.34 -1.30
CA PRO A 37 3.75 -9.86 0.08
C PRO A 37 4.88 -8.82 0.26
N VAL A 38 4.60 -7.77 1.05
CA VAL A 38 5.47 -6.60 1.24
C VAL A 38 6.61 -6.90 2.22
N HIS A 39 7.84 -6.73 1.74
CA HIS A 39 9.08 -7.01 2.47
C HIS A 39 10.14 -5.92 2.21
N PRO A 40 9.97 -4.69 2.74
CA PRO A 40 10.94 -3.63 2.56
C PRO A 40 12.27 -4.00 3.23
N SER A 41 13.37 -3.68 2.56
CA SER A 41 14.74 -4.05 2.97
C SER A 41 15.55 -2.86 3.50
N ASN A 42 15.03 -1.64 3.36
CA ASN A 42 15.68 -0.41 3.84
C ASN A 42 14.65 0.70 4.08
N ILE A 43 15.10 1.80 4.71
CA ILE A 43 14.23 2.91 5.11
C ILE A 43 13.47 3.58 3.95
N LEU A 44 14.02 3.64 2.73
CA LEU A 44 13.32 4.24 1.60
C LEU A 44 12.13 3.37 1.17
N GLU A 45 12.34 2.07 1.12
CA GLU A 45 11.29 1.10 0.83
C GLU A 45 10.21 1.10 1.93
N GLU A 46 10.62 1.16 3.22
CA GLU A 46 9.68 1.28 4.34
C GLU A 46 8.80 2.53 4.22
N ILE A 47 9.41 3.68 3.89
CA ILE A 47 8.70 4.95 3.69
C ILE A 47 7.67 4.82 2.56
N ILE A 48 8.03 4.19 1.44
CA ILE A 48 7.13 4.04 0.30
C ILE A 48 5.98 3.06 0.60
N CYS A 49 6.25 1.96 1.30
CA CYS A 49 5.21 1.03 1.74
C CYS A 49 4.22 1.71 2.68
N ASP A 50 4.70 2.48 3.65
CA ASP A 50 3.83 3.24 4.56
C ASP A 50 3.07 4.37 3.85
N ALA A 51 3.66 4.98 2.82
CA ALA A 51 3.01 6.02 2.04
C ALA A 51 1.84 5.46 1.20
N ASP A 52 2.02 4.29 0.60
CA ASP A 52 1.00 3.60 -0.21
C ASP A 52 -0.27 3.29 0.61
N THR A 53 -0.09 2.88 1.86
CA THR A 53 -1.19 2.50 2.76
C THR A 53 -1.48 3.53 3.85
N TYR A 54 -0.96 4.76 3.74
CA TYR A 54 -1.07 5.79 4.79
C TYR A 54 -2.50 6.02 5.29
N HIS A 55 -3.47 5.96 4.38
CA HIS A 55 -4.89 6.15 4.67
C HIS A 55 -5.46 5.17 5.71
N VAL A 56 -4.86 3.99 5.87
CA VAL A 56 -5.27 2.93 6.82
C VAL A 56 -5.44 3.45 8.24
N GLY A 57 -4.55 4.33 8.69
CA GLY A 57 -4.59 4.88 10.05
C GLY A 57 -5.31 6.21 10.17
N THR A 58 -6.04 6.64 9.15
CA THR A 58 -6.70 7.96 9.11
C THR A 58 -8.23 7.84 9.19
N ALA A 59 -8.91 8.97 9.45
CA ALA A 59 -10.36 9.04 9.41
C ALA A 59 -10.94 8.84 7.99
N GLU A 60 -10.11 9.02 6.95
CA GLU A 60 -10.51 8.90 5.54
C GLU A 60 -10.55 7.44 5.07
N PHE A 61 -10.08 6.49 5.90
CA PHE A 61 -9.98 5.08 5.57
C PHE A 61 -11.25 4.53 4.92
N PHE A 62 -12.44 4.72 5.50
CA PHE A 62 -13.67 4.15 4.96
C PHE A 62 -14.02 4.65 3.56
N THR A 63 -13.74 5.93 3.29
CA THR A 63 -13.98 6.55 1.98
C THR A 63 -13.01 6.01 0.95
N LEU A 64 -11.71 5.98 1.28
CA LEU A 64 -10.66 5.53 0.36
C LEU A 64 -10.72 4.01 0.13
N ASN A 65 -10.99 3.24 1.17
CA ASN A 65 -11.15 1.78 1.09
C ASN A 65 -12.31 1.37 0.16
N LYS A 66 -13.39 2.17 0.10
CA LYS A 66 -14.45 1.96 -0.89
C LYS A 66 -13.89 2.03 -2.32
N PHE A 67 -13.09 3.05 -2.62
CA PHE A 67 -12.48 3.20 -3.95
C PHE A 67 -11.48 2.09 -4.26
N VAL A 68 -10.65 1.69 -3.29
CA VAL A 68 -9.72 0.55 -3.44
C VAL A 68 -10.49 -0.73 -3.78
N LEU A 69 -11.57 -1.03 -3.05
CA LEU A 69 -12.39 -2.20 -3.34
C LEU A 69 -13.09 -2.08 -4.70
N ASP A 70 -13.61 -0.91 -5.08
CA ASP A 70 -14.23 -0.68 -6.39
C ASP A 70 -13.19 -0.93 -7.52
N GLU A 71 -11.95 -0.47 -7.34
CA GLU A 71 -10.84 -0.71 -8.26
C GLU A 71 -10.48 -2.21 -8.35
N MET A 72 -10.40 -2.91 -7.22
CA MET A 72 -10.13 -4.35 -7.19
C MET A 72 -11.20 -5.14 -7.96
N GLU A 73 -12.48 -4.82 -7.74
CA GLU A 73 -13.58 -5.47 -8.46
C GLU A 73 -13.49 -5.23 -9.97
N ALA A 74 -13.20 -3.99 -10.37
CA ALA A 74 -13.03 -3.64 -11.78
C ALA A 74 -11.82 -4.34 -12.42
N ARG A 75 -10.71 -4.46 -11.69
CA ARG A 75 -9.46 -5.06 -12.16
C ARG A 75 -9.55 -6.57 -12.31
N PHE A 76 -10.22 -7.26 -11.39
CA PHE A 76 -10.33 -8.72 -11.39
C PHE A 76 -11.63 -9.25 -12.01
N GLY A 77 -12.62 -8.38 -12.24
CA GLY A 77 -13.94 -8.77 -12.75
C GLY A 77 -14.74 -9.62 -11.74
N ILE A 78 -14.40 -9.54 -10.45
CA ILE A 78 -15.01 -10.33 -9.38
C ILE A 78 -15.54 -9.36 -8.33
N LYS A 79 -16.81 -9.54 -7.92
CA LYS A 79 -17.38 -8.77 -6.81
C LYS A 79 -16.86 -9.27 -5.48
N VAL A 80 -16.50 -8.35 -4.60
CA VAL A 80 -16.16 -8.64 -3.21
C VAL A 80 -17.46 -8.82 -2.45
N ILE A 81 -17.84 -10.08 -2.19
CA ILE A 81 -19.11 -10.43 -1.55
C ILE A 81 -19.18 -9.87 -0.13
N ASP A 82 -18.09 -10.03 0.64
CA ASP A 82 -17.98 -9.51 2.00
C ASP A 82 -16.88 -8.46 2.10
N ARG A 83 -17.26 -7.21 1.77
CA ARG A 83 -16.35 -6.06 1.81
C ARG A 83 -15.85 -5.77 3.22
N VAL A 84 -16.67 -5.98 4.24
CA VAL A 84 -16.33 -5.67 5.64
C VAL A 84 -15.25 -6.64 6.13
N SER A 85 -15.49 -7.95 6.01
CA SER A 85 -14.51 -8.95 6.44
C SER A 85 -13.22 -8.88 5.63
N SER A 86 -13.30 -8.61 4.32
CA SER A 86 -12.09 -8.43 3.48
C SER A 86 -11.25 -7.22 3.94
N SER A 87 -11.91 -6.10 4.25
CA SER A 87 -11.22 -4.90 4.76
C SER A 87 -10.64 -5.12 6.15
N LEU A 88 -11.36 -5.85 7.01
CA LEU A 88 -10.89 -6.18 8.35
C LEU A 88 -9.64 -7.08 8.27
N GLN A 89 -9.66 -8.12 7.44
CA GLN A 89 -8.51 -9.01 7.23
C GLN A 89 -7.29 -8.24 6.68
N PHE A 90 -7.51 -7.31 5.75
CA PHE A 90 -6.45 -6.43 5.26
C PHE A 90 -5.85 -5.61 6.41
N LEU A 91 -6.68 -4.93 7.22
CA LEU A 91 -6.18 -4.16 8.35
C LEU A 91 -5.47 -5.03 9.39
N GLU A 92 -5.96 -6.22 9.70
CA GLU A 92 -5.34 -7.09 10.69
C GLU A 92 -3.99 -7.65 10.24
N SER A 93 -3.81 -7.89 8.94
CA SER A 93 -2.54 -8.35 8.35
C SER A 93 -1.54 -7.24 8.04
N HIS A 94 -2.02 -6.00 7.89
CA HIS A 94 -1.18 -4.84 7.62
C HIS A 94 -0.30 -4.45 8.81
N GLN A 95 0.87 -3.87 8.57
CA GLN A 95 1.70 -3.22 9.59
C GLN A 95 2.33 -1.95 9.02
N PHE A 96 2.59 -0.97 9.89
CA PHE A 96 3.42 0.19 9.53
C PHE A 96 4.88 -0.14 9.80
N TYR A 97 5.76 0.27 8.88
CA TYR A 97 7.18 -0.07 8.92
C TYR A 97 8.01 1.02 9.62
N THR A 98 7.76 2.29 9.30
CA THR A 98 8.50 3.40 9.89
C THR A 98 8.00 3.73 11.29
N ALA A 99 8.93 4.14 12.16
CA ALA A 99 8.58 4.61 13.52
C ALA A 99 7.60 5.80 13.49
N TYR A 100 7.68 6.64 12.46
CA TYR A 100 6.78 7.78 12.27
C TYR A 100 5.32 7.33 12.07
N CYS A 101 5.08 6.41 11.14
CA CYS A 101 3.73 5.91 10.87
C CYS A 101 3.22 5.03 12.01
N GLN A 102 4.06 4.23 12.65
CA GLN A 102 3.69 3.50 13.86
C GLN A 102 3.19 4.45 14.96
N GLN A 103 3.93 5.52 15.25
CA GLN A 103 3.53 6.49 16.29
C GLN A 103 2.27 7.26 15.89
N LYS A 104 2.13 7.64 14.62
CA LYS A 104 1.07 8.55 14.17
C LYS A 104 -0.24 7.85 13.79
N LEU A 105 -0.16 6.65 13.22
CA LEU A 105 -1.27 6.00 12.51
C LEU A 105 -1.80 4.75 13.20
N GLN A 106 -1.03 4.13 14.10
CA GLN A 106 -1.42 2.86 14.74
C GLN A 106 -2.74 2.98 15.52
N ALA A 107 -2.90 4.03 16.33
CA ALA A 107 -4.14 4.25 17.09
C ALA A 107 -5.36 4.46 16.17
N GLY A 108 -5.18 5.15 15.04
CA GLY A 108 -6.24 5.35 14.04
C GLY A 108 -6.61 4.06 13.32
N LYS A 109 -5.61 3.23 13.00
CA LYS A 109 -5.82 1.88 12.43
C LYS A 109 -6.64 1.00 13.38
N GLU A 110 -6.32 1.02 14.68
CA GLU A 110 -7.06 0.28 15.70
C GLU A 110 -8.50 0.76 15.87
N GLU A 111 -8.75 2.07 15.78
CA GLU A 111 -10.10 2.63 15.72
C GLU A 111 -10.88 2.14 14.49
N ASN A 112 -10.23 2.12 13.32
CA ASN A 112 -10.85 1.63 12.09
C ASN A 112 -11.16 0.13 12.16
N ILE A 113 -10.29 -0.68 12.76
CA ILE A 113 -10.54 -2.10 13.06
C ILE A 113 -11.77 -2.26 13.98
N ARG A 114 -11.85 -1.49 15.08
CA ARG A 114 -12.99 -1.54 16.00
C ARG A 114 -14.30 -1.19 15.31
N LYS A 115 -14.31 -0.16 14.46
CA LYS A 115 -15.47 0.22 13.66
C LYS A 115 -15.88 -0.90 12.69
N LEU A 116 -14.93 -1.50 11.97
CA LEU A 116 -15.22 -2.62 11.07
C LEU A 116 -15.86 -3.80 11.80
N ARG A 117 -15.33 -4.17 12.97
CA ARG A 117 -15.88 -5.24 13.82
C ARG A 117 -17.30 -4.95 14.32
N SER A 118 -17.70 -3.69 14.43
CA SER A 118 -19.07 -3.33 14.83
C SER A 118 -20.12 -3.56 13.73
N PHE A 119 -19.70 -3.81 12.49
CA PHE A 119 -20.58 -4.12 11.36
C PHE A 119 -20.75 -5.63 11.13
N LEU A 120 -20.05 -6.47 11.91
CA LEU A 120 -20.16 -7.94 11.89
C LEU A 120 -21.14 -8.42 12.96
#